data_AF-A0A3Q3N9H7-F1
#
_entry.id   AF-A0A3Q3N9H7-F1
#
_cell.length_a   1.000
_cell.length_b   1.000
_cell.length_c   1.000
_cell.angle_alpha   90.00
_cell.angle_beta   90.00
_cell.angle_gamma   90.00
#
_symmetry.space_group_name_H-M   'P 1'
#
loop_
_entity.id
_entity.type
_entity.pdbx_description
1 polymer ?
#
loop_
_entity_poly.entity_id
_entity_poly.type
_entity_poly.pdbx_seq_one_letter_code
_entity_poly.pdbx_strand_id
1 'polypeptide(L)'
;MDMKKRVTLELRNRSPAEIVELVVDNSRSADGEVEGLTDEFTELQFLSMVNVALTSLAKLPSLPKLRKLELSNNNLSGSLETLCEKCPNLTYLNLSGNKIKELSKVEPLVRTHPHTQVSVCVCSC
;
A
#
# COMPACT_ATOMS: atom_id res chain seq x y z
N MET A 1 0.37 -18.06 3.20
CA MET A 1 -1.08 -17.86 3.39
C MET A 1 -1.54 -16.81 2.37
N ASP A 2 -2.69 -17.00 1.73
CA ASP A 2 -3.21 -16.07 0.72
C ASP A 2 -3.61 -14.73 1.37
N MET A 3 -3.34 -13.62 0.68
CA MET A 3 -3.63 -12.26 1.16
C MET A 3 -5.11 -12.08 1.54
N LYS A 4 -6.03 -12.53 0.66
CA LYS A 4 -7.48 -12.45 0.92
C LYS A 4 -7.89 -13.14 2.21
N LYS A 5 -7.33 -14.32 2.49
CA LYS A 5 -7.60 -15.06 3.75
C LYS A 5 -7.06 -14.29 4.95
N ARG A 6 -5.88 -13.67 4.82
CA ARG A 6 -5.31 -12.86 5.90
C ARG A 6 -6.18 -11.65 6.22
N VAL A 7 -6.68 -10.93 5.21
CA VAL A 7 -7.61 -9.82 5.41
C VAL A 7 -8.86 -10.27 6.18
N THR A 8 -9.49 -11.38 5.76
CA THR A 8 -10.67 -11.92 6.48
C THR A 8 -10.37 -12.26 7.94
N LEU A 9 -9.17 -12.75 8.26
CA LEU A 9 -8.77 -13.02 9.64
C LEU A 9 -8.59 -11.75 10.47
N GLU A 10 -8.06 -10.67 9.88
CA GLU A 10 -7.86 -9.38 10.57
C GLU A 10 -9.19 -8.65 10.84
N LEU A 11 -10.22 -8.90 10.02
CA LEU A 11 -11.57 -8.37 10.25
C LEU A 11 -12.14 -8.86 11.60
N ARG A 12 -11.87 -10.10 12.04
CA ARG A 12 -12.33 -10.67 13.32
C ARG A 12 -13.84 -10.45 13.58
N ASN A 13 -14.67 -10.62 12.56
CA ASN A 13 -16.12 -10.34 12.57
C ASN A 13 -16.53 -8.87 12.76
N ARG A 14 -15.60 -7.93 12.61
CA ARG A 14 -15.90 -6.49 12.52
C ARG A 14 -16.22 -6.11 11.08
N SER A 15 -16.95 -5.01 10.93
CA SER A 15 -17.21 -4.45 9.61
C SER A 15 -15.92 -3.83 9.04
N PRO A 16 -15.63 -3.95 7.74
CA PRO A 16 -14.48 -3.28 7.11
C PRO A 16 -14.43 -1.77 7.36
N ALA A 17 -15.60 -1.13 7.45
CA ALA A 17 -15.75 0.29 7.75
C ALA A 17 -15.31 0.69 9.16
N GLU A 18 -15.14 -0.25 10.09
CA GLU A 18 -14.67 0.03 11.46
C GLU A 18 -13.16 -0.19 11.61
N ILE A 19 -12.50 -0.69 10.56
CA ILE A 19 -11.08 -1.03 10.60
C ILE A 19 -10.26 0.23 10.35
N VAL A 20 -9.53 0.65 11.38
CA VAL A 20 -8.61 1.79 11.31
C VAL A 20 -7.20 1.35 10.91
N GLU A 21 -6.80 0.15 11.31
CA GLU A 21 -5.46 -0.38 11.07
C GLU A 21 -5.55 -1.81 10.54
N LEU A 22 -4.85 -2.08 9.44
CA LEU A 22 -4.81 -3.39 8.82
C LEU A 22 -3.37 -3.79 8.51
N VAL A 23 -2.96 -4.95 9.02
CA VAL A 23 -1.62 -5.51 8.82
C VAL A 23 -1.76 -6.88 8.19
N VAL A 24 -1.30 -7.02 6.94
CA VAL A 24 -1.38 -8.26 6.16
C VAL A 24 0.00 -8.71 5.68
N ASP A 25 1.02 -8.40 6.46
CA ASP A 25 2.42 -8.74 6.19
C ASP A 25 2.65 -10.24 6.03
N ASN A 26 3.66 -10.61 5.24
CA ASN A 26 4.04 -12.00 4.95
C ASN A 26 2.89 -12.86 4.39
N SER A 27 1.89 -12.22 3.78
CA SER A 27 0.90 -12.89 2.96
C SER A 27 1.38 -13.03 1.52
N ARG A 28 0.64 -13.74 0.67
CA ARG A 28 0.99 -13.90 -0.76
C ARG A 28 -0.18 -13.42 -1.60
N SER A 29 0.08 -12.47 -2.49
CA SER A 29 -0.82 -12.16 -3.60
C SER A 29 -0.61 -13.19 -4.73
N ALA A 30 -1.70 -13.69 -5.32
CA ALA A 30 -1.60 -14.68 -6.40
C ALA A 30 -1.09 -14.04 -7.69
N ASP A 31 -1.62 -12.87 -8.03
CA ASP A 31 -1.36 -12.17 -9.30
C ASP A 31 -0.37 -10.99 -9.15
N GLY A 32 0.22 -10.80 -7.96
CA GLY A 32 1.04 -9.63 -7.67
C GLY A 32 0.22 -8.34 -7.48
N GLU A 33 -1.09 -8.46 -7.27
CA GLU A 33 -1.99 -7.34 -7.05
C GLU A 33 -2.64 -7.41 -5.67
N VAL A 34 -3.21 -6.28 -5.24
CA VAL A 34 -3.92 -6.18 -3.97
C VAL A 34 -5.20 -7.03 -4.02
N GLU A 35 -5.37 -7.90 -3.03
CA GLU A 35 -6.53 -8.79 -2.92
C GLU A 35 -7.21 -8.68 -1.55
N GLY A 36 -8.55 -8.72 -1.54
CA GLY A 36 -9.34 -8.73 -0.31
C GLY A 36 -9.63 -7.35 0.30
N LEU A 37 -9.04 -6.29 -0.24
CA LEU A 37 -9.39 -4.90 0.08
C LEU A 37 -10.53 -4.42 -0.84
N THR A 38 -11.50 -3.71 -0.28
CA THR A 38 -12.66 -3.12 -0.97
C THR A 38 -12.80 -1.64 -0.61
N ASP A 39 -13.70 -0.91 -1.27
CA ASP A 39 -13.98 0.50 -0.95
C ASP A 39 -14.74 0.67 0.40
N GLU A 40 -15.07 -0.43 1.08
CA GLU A 40 -15.73 -0.42 2.39
C GLU A 40 -14.79 -0.05 3.54
N PHE A 41 -13.46 -0.09 3.32
CA PHE A 41 -12.45 0.27 4.32
C PHE A 41 -12.30 1.79 4.46
N THR A 42 -13.42 2.49 4.70
CA THR A 42 -13.51 3.94 4.69
C THR A 42 -12.76 4.62 5.84
N GLU A 43 -12.63 3.95 6.98
CA GLU A 43 -11.94 4.45 8.18
C GLU A 43 -10.47 4.05 8.27
N LEU A 44 -9.95 3.34 7.28
CA LEU A 44 -8.59 2.81 7.29
C LEU A 44 -7.58 3.97 7.24
N GLN A 45 -6.72 4.05 8.26
CA GLN A 45 -5.69 5.07 8.42
C GLN A 45 -4.29 4.49 8.27
N PHE A 46 -4.09 3.22 8.66
CA PHE A 46 -2.82 2.51 8.54
C PHE A 46 -3.00 1.20 7.79
N LEU A 47 -2.19 1.00 6.75
CA LEU A 47 -2.14 -0.23 5.98
C LEU A 47 -0.70 -0.72 5.85
N SER A 48 -0.44 -1.95 6.30
CA SER A 48 0.85 -2.62 6.14
C SER A 48 0.71 -3.85 5.28
N MET A 49 1.46 -3.86 4.18
CA MET A 49 1.54 -4.96 3.22
C MET A 49 3.02 -5.23 2.91
N VAL A 50 3.76 -5.65 3.93
CA VAL A 50 5.19 -5.95 3.82
C VAL A 50 5.40 -7.39 3.36
N ASN A 51 6.30 -7.58 2.40
CA ASN A 51 6.67 -8.91 1.89
C ASN A 51 5.45 -9.71 1.40
N VAL A 52 4.64 -9.10 0.53
CA VAL A 52 3.43 -9.72 -0.04
C VAL A 52 3.53 -10.05 -1.54
N ALA A 53 4.76 -9.90 -2.07
CA ALA A 53 5.10 -10.11 -3.48
C ALA A 53 4.31 -9.24 -4.48
N LEU A 54 3.83 -8.07 -4.07
CA LEU A 54 3.11 -7.14 -4.94
C LEU A 54 4.00 -6.63 -6.08
N THR A 55 3.46 -6.60 -7.29
CA THR A 55 4.07 -6.05 -8.51
C THR A 55 3.31 -4.81 -9.00
N SER A 56 2.03 -4.66 -8.65
CA SER A 56 1.17 -3.54 -9.03
C SER A 56 0.19 -3.15 -7.92
N LEU A 57 -0.21 -1.88 -7.91
CA LEU A 57 -1.23 -1.32 -7.00
C LEU A 57 -2.53 -0.97 -7.73
N ALA A 58 -2.70 -1.41 -8.99
CA ALA A 58 -3.86 -1.04 -9.82
C ALA A 58 -5.22 -1.43 -9.19
N LYS A 59 -5.27 -2.54 -8.46
CA LYS A 59 -6.47 -3.02 -7.75
C LYS A 59 -6.66 -2.43 -6.35
N LEU A 60 -5.87 -1.42 -5.96
CA LEU A 60 -6.07 -0.77 -4.66
C LEU A 60 -7.40 0.02 -4.68
N PRO A 61 -8.31 -0.21 -3.71
CA PRO A 61 -9.55 0.56 -3.60
C PRO A 61 -9.28 2.00 -3.17
N SER A 62 -10.31 2.84 -3.21
CA SER A 62 -10.21 4.20 -2.69
C SER A 62 -10.17 4.18 -1.16
N LEU A 63 -9.11 4.74 -0.58
CA LEU A 63 -8.87 4.78 0.86
C LEU A 63 -8.68 6.25 1.28
N PRO A 64 -9.78 7.01 1.39
CA PRO A 64 -9.72 8.46 1.57
C PRO A 64 -9.10 8.89 2.91
N LYS A 65 -9.16 8.04 3.95
CA LYS A 65 -8.61 8.33 5.28
C LYS A 65 -7.21 7.75 5.50
N LEU A 66 -6.63 7.08 4.51
CA LEU A 66 -5.33 6.42 4.66
C LEU A 66 -4.23 7.47 4.83
N ARG A 67 -3.49 7.38 5.93
CA ARG A 67 -2.39 8.29 6.27
C ARG A 67 -1.04 7.63 6.14
N LYS A 68 -0.94 6.34 6.43
CA LYS A 68 0.33 5.62 6.45
C LYS A 68 0.22 4.29 5.70
N LEU A 69 1.11 4.09 4.73
CA LEU A 69 1.16 2.91 3.88
C LEU A 69 2.58 2.30 3.86
N GLU A 70 2.69 1.05 4.31
CA GLU A 70 3.93 0.27 4.28
C GLU A 70 3.87 -0.77 3.16
N LEU A 71 4.73 -0.63 2.15
CA LEU A 71 4.85 -1.53 1.00
C LEU A 71 6.26 -2.13 0.91
N SER A 72 6.96 -2.23 2.02
CA SER A 72 8.35 -2.69 2.06
C SER A 72 8.51 -4.13 1.57
N ASN A 73 9.66 -4.44 0.98
CA ASN A 73 10.02 -5.78 0.49
C ASN A 73 8.99 -6.36 -0.51
N ASN A 74 8.53 -5.55 -1.46
CA ASN A 74 7.70 -6.02 -2.56
C ASN A 74 8.47 -5.97 -3.89
N ASN A 75 7.80 -6.31 -4.99
CA ASN A 75 8.37 -6.33 -6.34
C ASN A 75 7.90 -5.13 -7.18
N LEU A 76 7.47 -4.04 -6.57
CA LEU A 76 6.99 -2.85 -7.28
C LEU A 76 8.14 -2.24 -8.08
N SER A 77 7.94 -2.03 -9.37
CA SER A 77 8.93 -1.42 -10.29
C SER A 77 8.54 -0.02 -10.77
N GLY A 78 7.39 0.50 -10.35
CA GLY A 78 6.83 1.79 -10.77
C GLY A 78 5.32 1.87 -10.55
N SER A 79 4.65 2.78 -11.27
CA SER A 79 3.19 2.92 -11.30
C SER A 79 2.55 3.21 -9.94
N LEU A 80 3.04 4.27 -9.29
CA LEU A 80 2.49 4.78 -8.03
C LEU A 80 1.41 5.83 -8.23
N GLU A 81 1.08 6.18 -9.48
CA GLU A 81 0.06 7.19 -9.81
C GLU A 81 -1.31 6.83 -9.25
N THR A 82 -1.64 5.54 -9.18
CA THR A 82 -2.87 5.05 -8.55
C THR A 82 -2.97 5.46 -7.08
N LEU A 83 -1.84 5.55 -6.34
CA LEU A 83 -1.86 6.02 -4.96
C LEU A 83 -2.29 7.48 -4.87
N CYS A 84 -1.96 8.30 -5.87
CA CYS A 84 -2.33 9.71 -5.89
C CYS A 84 -3.85 9.89 -6.00
N GLU A 85 -4.53 9.02 -6.75
CA GLU A 85 -5.97 9.07 -6.94
C GLU A 85 -6.74 8.38 -5.82
N LYS A 86 -6.21 7.27 -5.30
CA LYS A 86 -6.89 6.42 -4.31
C LYS A 86 -6.63 6.82 -2.86
N CYS A 87 -5.50 7.46 -2.56
CA CYS A 87 -5.08 7.78 -1.20
C CYS A 87 -4.74 9.27 -1.04
N PRO A 88 -5.72 10.19 -1.17
CA PRO A 88 -5.47 11.63 -1.21
C PRO A 88 -4.91 12.23 0.09
N ASN A 89 -5.08 11.54 1.23
CA ASN A 89 -4.62 12.00 2.54
C ASN A 89 -3.37 11.25 3.03
N LEU A 90 -2.65 10.58 2.13
CA LEU A 90 -1.43 9.88 2.49
C LEU A 90 -0.39 10.88 3.00
N THR A 91 0.27 10.52 4.11
CA THR A 91 1.31 11.34 4.75
C THR A 91 2.63 10.60 4.89
N TYR A 92 2.59 9.27 4.82
CA TYR A 92 3.76 8.42 4.91
C TYR A 92 3.62 7.22 3.98
N LEU A 93 4.68 6.98 3.19
CA LEU A 93 4.77 5.88 2.24
C LEU A 93 6.14 5.23 2.34
N ASN A 94 6.19 3.94 2.62
CA ASN A 94 7.44 3.18 2.61
C ASN A 94 7.48 2.19 1.45
N LEU A 95 8.48 2.37 0.60
CA LEU A 95 8.75 1.58 -0.60
C LEU A 95 10.14 0.92 -0.52
N SER A 96 10.74 0.84 0.66
CA SER A 96 12.03 0.17 0.88
C SER A 96 12.00 -1.29 0.39
N GLY A 97 13.11 -1.77 -0.18
CA GLY A 97 13.19 -3.15 -0.67
C GLY A 97 12.29 -3.47 -1.87
N ASN A 98 11.83 -2.45 -2.62
CA ASN A 98 11.17 -2.62 -3.92
C ASN A 98 12.16 -2.53 -5.09
N LYS A 99 11.67 -2.76 -6.30
CA LYS A 99 12.43 -2.62 -7.56
C LYS A 99 12.43 -1.18 -8.10
N ILE A 100 12.10 -0.20 -7.26
CA ILE A 100 12.10 1.22 -7.61
C ILE A 100 13.54 1.73 -7.52
N LYS A 101 14.23 1.72 -8.65
CA LYS A 101 15.62 2.19 -8.77
C LYS A 101 15.72 3.69 -9.05
N GLU A 102 14.65 4.28 -9.58
CA GLU A 102 14.63 5.67 -10.05
C GLU A 102 13.66 6.51 -9.23
N LEU A 103 14.15 7.61 -8.67
CA LEU A 103 13.33 8.60 -7.96
C LEU A 103 12.28 9.26 -8.88
N SER A 104 12.53 9.30 -10.19
CA SER A 104 11.57 9.80 -11.18
C SER A 104 10.23 9.05 -11.14
N LYS A 105 10.21 7.80 -10.66
CA LYS A 105 8.97 7.02 -10.50
C LYS A 105 8.12 7.45 -9.29
N VAL A 106 8.72 8.09 -8.29
CA VAL A 106 8.01 8.65 -7.12
C VAL A 106 7.73 10.15 -7.26
N GLU A 107 8.36 10.82 -8.22
CA GLU A 107 8.23 12.26 -8.45
C GLU A 107 6.78 12.74 -8.63
N PRO A 108 5.90 12.06 -9.42
CA PRO A 108 4.50 12.47 -9.54
C PRO A 108 3.75 12.40 -8.20
N LEU A 109 4.11 11.46 -7.34
CA LEU A 109 3.50 11.26 -6.03
C LEU A 109 3.94 12.34 -5.04
N VAL A 110 5.24 12.67 -5.02
CA VAL A 110 5.76 13.78 -4.21
C VAL A 110 5.20 15.13 -4.69
N ARG A 111 5.01 15.31 -6.00
CA ARG A 111 4.45 16.54 -6.57
C ARG A 111 2.97 16.73 -6.25
N THR A 112 2.18 15.66 -6.30
CA THR A 112 0.74 15.70 -5.96
C THR A 112 0.51 15.76 -4.45
N HIS A 113 1.40 15.17 -3.66
CA HIS A 113 1.32 15.12 -2.20
C HIS A 113 2.64 15.58 -1.57
N PRO A 114 2.92 16.89 -1.55
CA PRO A 114 4.20 17.44 -1.07
C PRO A 114 4.45 17.19 0.43
N HIS A 115 3.42 16.88 1.19
CA HIS A 115 3.52 16.55 2.61
C HIS A 115 3.79 15.05 2.88
N THR A 116 3.76 14.20 1.84
CA THR A 116 3.99 12.77 1.99
C THR A 116 5.47 12.48 2.14
N GLN A 117 5.83 11.89 3.28
CA GLN A 117 7.16 11.34 3.48
C GLN A 117 7.27 10.00 2.75
N VAL A 118 8.05 9.98 1.66
CA VAL A 118 8.33 8.77 0.88
C VAL A 118 9.69 8.22 1.29
N SER A 119 9.69 7.02 1.85
CA SER A 119 10.91 6.26 2.14
C SER A 119 11.17 5.27 1.00
N VAL A 120 12.27 5.46 0.28
CA VAL A 120 12.78 4.48 -0.69
C VAL A 120 14.17 4.05 -0.24
N CYS A 121 14.46 2.76 -0.35
CA CYS A 121 15.84 2.30 -0.17
C CYS A 121 16.61 2.65 -1.43
N VAL A 122 17.13 3.87 -1.49
CA VAL A 122 18.22 4.17 -2.41
C VAL A 122 19.40 3.35 -1.94
N CYS A 123 19.71 2.25 -2.63
CA CYS A 123 21.03 1.64 -2.51
C CYS A 123 22.03 2.76 -2.78
N SER A 124 22.67 3.24 -1.71
CA SER A 124 23.91 3.98 -1.80
C SER A 124 24.92 3.00 -2.38
N CYS A 125 25.12 3.06 -3.71
CA CYS A 125 26.37 2.58 -4.29
C CYS A 125 27.49 3.54 -3.88
#